data_AF-I1C5B2-F1
#
_entry.id   AF-I1C5B2-F1
#
_cell.length_a   1.000
_cell.length_b   1.000
_cell.length_c   1.000
_cell.angle_alpha   90.00
_cell.angle_beta   90.00
_cell.angle_gamma   90.00
#
_symmetry.space_group_name_H-M   'P 1'
#
loop_
_entity.id
_entity.type
_entity.pdbx_description
1 polymer ?
#
loop_
_entity_poly.entity_id
_entity_poly.type
_entity_poly.pdbx_seq_one_letter_code
_entity_poly.pdbx_strand_id
1 'polypeptide(L)'
;MNHGINQSLYFKTTDGRSKLVEDAVQLIEDDQKSPRNALLVVKANSALSKRRSRKERQEERAKSSGKEWFDMPKPEITPEVKRDLQILKMRHVLDRKRHYKKMGKQENPTYFQMGTIIEGPTEFFSARLTKKERKQTIVDELLASEEQKQYYKRKHDEVSAKANNGGKRDYKKLKAHRKSMY
;
A
#
# COMPACT_ATOMS: atom_id res chain seq x y z
N MET A 1 41.17 47.16 39.59
CA MET A 1 41.44 45.71 39.50
C MET A 1 40.29 45.06 38.73
N ASN A 2 40.63 44.44 37.60
CA ASN A 2 39.89 43.45 36.80
C ASN A 2 38.37 43.64 36.65
N HIS A 3 37.98 44.45 35.66
CA HIS A 3 36.66 44.32 35.06
C HIS A 3 36.62 43.07 34.18
N GLY A 4 35.63 42.21 34.43
CA GLY A 4 34.86 41.58 33.36
C GLY A 4 35.46 40.34 32.69
N ILE A 5 35.17 39.16 33.22
CA ILE A 5 35.10 37.93 32.42
C ILE A 5 33.89 37.10 32.88
N ASN A 6 32.69 37.67 32.77
CA ASN A 6 31.43 36.93 32.84
C ASN A 6 30.46 37.46 31.77
N GLN A 7 30.96 37.83 30.59
CA GLN A 7 30.12 38.08 29.43
C GLN A 7 29.99 36.75 28.69
N SER A 8 28.90 36.03 28.94
CA SER A 8 28.51 34.92 28.07
C SER A 8 28.22 35.48 26.68
N LEU A 9 29.01 35.07 25.68
CA LEU A 9 29.00 35.63 24.33
C LEU A 9 27.60 35.63 23.68
N TYR A 10 26.75 34.66 24.02
CA TYR A 10 25.49 34.42 23.31
C TYR A 10 24.24 34.67 24.17
N PHE A 11 24.35 34.64 25.50
CA PHE A 11 23.21 34.74 26.42
C PHE A 11 23.51 35.76 27.53
N LYS A 12 22.51 36.47 28.04
CA LYS A 12 22.60 37.35 29.23
C LYS A 12 21.46 37.01 30.19
N THR A 13 21.74 37.02 31.49
CA THR A 13 20.71 36.80 32.51
C THR A 13 20.10 38.13 32.91
N THR A 14 18.81 38.31 32.65
CA THR A 14 18.02 39.49 33.09
C THR A 14 16.80 38.99 33.86
N ASP A 15 16.57 39.48 35.07
CA ASP A 15 15.41 39.11 35.90
C ASP A 15 15.24 37.59 36.10
N GLY A 16 16.36 36.86 36.27
CA GLY A 16 16.35 35.41 36.45
C GLY A 16 16.01 34.59 35.20
N ARG A 17 15.83 35.23 34.04
CA ARG A 17 15.63 34.58 32.74
C ARG A 17 16.82 34.83 31.83
N SER A 18 17.34 33.77 31.21
CA SER A 18 18.38 33.89 30.19
C SER A 18 17.76 34.39 28.88
N LYS A 19 18.22 35.54 28.39
CA LYS A 19 17.87 36.11 27.09
C LYS A 19 19.07 36.06 26.15
N LEU A 20 18.83 36.05 24.84
CA LEU A 20 19.91 36.14 23.85
C LEU A 20 20.56 37.54 23.88
N VAL A 21 21.85 37.60 23.58
CA VAL A 21 22.56 38.87 23.35
C VAL A 21 22.29 39.27 21.89
N GLU A 22 21.43 40.28 21.69
CA GLU A 22 20.94 40.74 20.37
C GLU A 22 22.06 41.19 19.41
N ASP A 23 23.22 41.61 19.95
CA ASP A 23 24.39 41.99 19.14
C ASP A 23 25.15 40.77 18.61
N ALA A 24 25.12 39.63 19.33
CA ALA A 24 25.89 38.44 19.00
C ALA A 24 25.08 37.40 18.22
N VAL A 25 23.78 37.24 18.54
CA VAL A 25 22.87 36.29 17.88
C VAL A 25 21.60 37.01 17.46
N GLN A 26 21.36 37.04 16.15
CA GLN A 26 20.13 37.60 15.59
C GLN A 26 19.28 36.52 14.94
N LEU A 27 17.99 36.52 15.30
CA LEU A 27 16.97 35.69 14.70
C LEU A 27 16.41 36.43 13.48
N ILE A 28 16.60 35.86 12.30
CA ILE A 28 16.21 36.46 11.03
C ILE A 28 15.11 35.60 10.40
N GLU A 29 14.01 36.24 9.98
CA GLU A 29 12.97 35.62 9.15
C GLU A 29 13.45 35.53 7.70
N ASP A 30 12.99 34.54 6.94
CA ASP A 30 13.56 34.21 5.61
C ASP A 30 13.58 35.37 4.59
N ASP A 31 12.71 36.38 4.75
CA ASP A 31 12.60 37.55 3.87
C ASP A 31 13.51 38.73 4.27
N GLN A 32 14.21 38.64 5.40
CA GLN A 32 15.04 39.74 5.93
C GLN A 32 16.53 39.55 5.55
N LYS A 33 17.20 40.63 5.15
CA LYS A 33 18.63 40.60 4.80
C LYS A 33 19.50 40.46 6.05
N SER A 34 20.50 39.58 5.99
CA SER A 34 21.49 39.41 7.05
C SER A 34 22.26 40.73 7.30
N PRO A 35 22.33 41.22 8.55
CA PRO A 35 23.16 42.36 8.88
C PRO A 35 24.64 41.97 8.81
N ARG A 36 25.48 42.94 8.44
CA ARG A 36 26.92 42.75 8.25
C ARG A 36 27.70 42.55 9.56
N ASN A 37 27.09 42.87 10.71
CA ASN A 37 27.79 42.98 11.99
C ASN A 37 27.44 41.86 13.00
N ALA A 38 26.55 40.91 12.65
CA ALA A 38 26.17 39.83 13.55
C ALA A 38 27.16 38.65 13.48
N LEU A 39 27.57 38.12 14.64
CA LEU A 39 28.50 36.98 14.72
C LEU A 39 27.84 35.65 14.31
N LEU A 40 26.57 35.44 14.67
CA LEU A 40 25.80 34.26 14.31
C LEU A 40 24.37 34.66 13.89
N VAL A 41 23.97 34.24 12.70
CA VAL A 41 22.61 34.39 12.20
C VAL A 41 21.91 33.05 12.27
N VAL A 42 20.86 32.98 13.10
CA VAL A 42 19.99 31.81 13.18
C VAL A 42 18.73 32.13 12.40
N LYS A 43 18.56 31.51 11.23
CA LYS A 43 17.33 31.63 10.46
C LYS A 43 16.22 30.85 11.14
N ALA A 44 15.07 31.49 11.35
CA ALA A 44 13.88 30.81 11.81
C ALA A 44 13.46 29.77 10.75
N ASN A 45 13.28 28.51 11.14
CA ASN A 45 12.82 27.47 10.22
C ASN A 45 11.33 27.67 9.89
N SER A 46 11.02 28.56 8.94
CA SER A 46 9.66 28.92 8.55
C SER A 46 8.87 27.72 8.01
N ALA A 47 9.56 26.68 7.54
CA ALA A 47 8.93 25.45 7.06
C ALA A 47 8.13 24.71 8.15
N LEU A 48 8.48 24.87 9.43
CA LEU A 48 7.73 24.29 10.56
C LEU A 48 6.45 25.06 10.91
N SER A 49 6.38 26.35 10.55
CA SER A 49 5.26 27.27 10.83
C SER A 49 4.22 27.29 9.70
N LYS A 50 4.61 26.90 8.48
CA LYS A 50 3.75 26.96 7.30
C LYS A 50 2.56 26.01 7.49
N ARG A 51 1.39 26.59 7.76
CA ARG A 51 0.12 25.85 7.84
C ARG A 51 -0.14 25.17 6.50
N ARG A 52 -0.09 23.84 6.48
CA ARG A 52 -0.41 23.03 5.30
C ARG A 52 -1.72 23.50 4.66
N SER A 53 -1.75 23.55 3.34
CA SER A 53 -2.96 23.90 2.61
C SER A 53 -4.08 22.89 2.91
N ARG A 54 -5.35 23.26 2.71
CA ARG A 54 -6.49 22.33 2.91
C ARG A 54 -6.34 21.07 2.05
N LYS A 55 -5.79 21.22 0.84
CA LYS A 55 -5.53 20.12 -0.10
C LYS A 55 -4.44 19.17 0.41
N GLU A 56 -3.29 19.69 0.83
CA GLU A 56 -2.22 18.88 1.43
C GLU A 56 -2.70 18.07 2.63
N ARG A 57 -3.48 18.69 3.52
CA ARG A 57 -4.05 17.97 4.68
C ARG A 57 -5.04 16.88 4.26
N GLN A 58 -5.78 17.08 3.17
CA GLN A 58 -6.70 16.09 2.66
C GLN A 58 -5.95 14.92 2.02
N GLU A 59 -4.88 15.18 1.27
CA GLU A 59 -4.02 14.16 0.69
C GLU A 59 -3.33 13.33 1.78
N GLU A 60 -2.81 13.96 2.82
CA GLU A 60 -2.22 13.24 3.96
C GLU A 60 -3.24 12.37 4.69
N ARG A 61 -4.46 12.88 4.90
CA ARG A 61 -5.56 12.09 5.46
C ARG A 61 -6.01 10.96 4.54
N ALA A 62 -5.84 11.09 3.22
CA ALA A 62 -6.18 10.02 2.28
C ALA A 62 -5.12 8.91 2.19
N LYS A 63 -3.93 9.13 2.79
CA LYS A 63 -2.86 8.10 2.86
C LYS A 63 -3.15 7.03 3.90
N SER A 64 -3.91 7.35 4.95
CA SER A 64 -4.30 6.39 5.99
C SER A 64 -5.80 6.36 6.19
N SER A 65 -6.32 5.28 6.76
CA SER A 65 -7.73 5.18 7.18
C SER A 65 -8.06 6.05 8.39
N GLY A 66 -7.06 6.68 9.02
CA GLY A 66 -7.17 7.50 10.23
C GLY A 66 -7.08 6.70 11.54
N LYS A 67 -7.07 7.45 12.65
CA LYS A 67 -6.84 6.93 14.01
C LYS A 67 -7.87 5.90 14.48
N GLU A 68 -9.13 6.03 14.03
CA GLU A 68 -10.22 5.10 14.36
C GLU A 68 -9.92 3.66 13.88
N TRP A 69 -9.09 3.52 12.84
CA TRP A 69 -8.67 2.24 12.30
C TRP A 69 -7.15 2.12 12.25
N PHE A 70 -6.51 2.47 13.37
CA PHE A 70 -5.08 2.31 13.62
C PHE A 70 -4.18 2.81 12.48
N ASP A 71 -4.59 3.88 11.80
CA ASP A 71 -3.86 4.50 10.69
C ASP A 71 -3.46 3.50 9.59
N MET A 72 -4.35 2.56 9.25
CA MET A 72 -4.12 1.61 8.16
C MET A 72 -3.74 2.34 6.86
N PRO A 73 -2.58 2.04 6.24
CA PRO A 73 -2.11 2.76 5.07
C PRO A 73 -2.92 2.36 3.84
N LYS A 74 -2.94 3.25 2.84
CA LYS A 74 -3.45 2.98 1.51
C LYS A 74 -2.33 2.36 0.66
N PRO A 75 -2.37 1.05 0.36
CA PRO A 75 -1.33 0.42 -0.44
C PRO A 75 -1.46 0.81 -1.92
N GLU A 76 -0.34 0.74 -2.63
CA GLU A 76 -0.33 0.88 -4.09
C GLU A 76 -0.84 -0.42 -4.74
N ILE A 77 -1.72 -0.28 -5.73
CA ILE A 77 -2.31 -1.44 -6.42
C ILE A 77 -1.34 -1.90 -7.51
N THR A 78 -0.40 -2.76 -7.13
CA THR A 78 0.46 -3.48 -8.09
C THR A 78 -0.37 -4.53 -8.87
N PRO A 79 0.09 -4.99 -10.04
CA PRO A 79 -0.64 -6.00 -10.80
C PRO A 79 -0.80 -7.33 -10.04
N GLU A 80 0.12 -7.66 -9.14
CA GLU A 80 0.05 -8.84 -8.27
C GLU A 80 -1.08 -8.71 -7.25
N VAL A 81 -1.11 -7.59 -6.53
CA VAL A 81 -2.16 -7.28 -5.56
C VAL A 81 -3.54 -7.27 -6.24
N LYS A 82 -3.62 -6.73 -7.46
CA LYS A 82 -4.86 -6.74 -8.24
C LYS A 82 -5.36 -8.16 -8.53
N ARG A 83 -4.45 -9.09 -8.87
CA ARG A 83 -4.80 -10.50 -9.11
C ARG A 83 -5.29 -11.17 -7.83
N ASP A 84 -4.61 -10.96 -6.71
CA ASP A 84 -5.02 -11.50 -5.40
C ASP A 84 -6.40 -10.98 -4.99
N LEU A 85 -6.67 -9.67 -5.12
CA LEU A 85 -7.98 -9.09 -4.86
C LEU A 85 -9.08 -9.68 -5.76
N GLN A 86 -8.77 -9.94 -7.02
CA GLN A 86 -9.70 -10.57 -7.94
C GLN A 86 -10.01 -12.02 -7.52
N ILE A 87 -9.01 -12.78 -7.11
CA ILE A 87 -9.19 -14.14 -6.57
C ILE A 87 -10.07 -14.12 -5.32
N LEU A 88 -9.81 -13.21 -4.38
CA LEU A 88 -10.63 -13.06 -3.17
C LEU A 88 -12.10 -12.77 -3.50
N LYS A 89 -12.37 -11.91 -4.48
CA LYS A 89 -13.73 -11.64 -4.97
C LYS A 89 -14.38 -12.89 -5.59
N MET A 90 -13.60 -13.68 -6.32
CA MET A 90 -14.03 -14.92 -6.98
C MET A 90 -13.91 -16.17 -6.10
N ARG A 91 -13.64 -16.05 -4.79
CA ARG A 91 -13.39 -17.19 -3.88
C ARG A 91 -14.48 -18.27 -3.88
N HIS A 92 -15.71 -17.88 -4.19
CA HIS A 92 -16.87 -18.77 -4.28
C HIS A 92 -16.84 -19.72 -5.50
N VAL A 93 -15.96 -19.49 -6.48
CA VAL A 93 -15.80 -20.32 -7.68
C VAL A 93 -14.57 -21.23 -7.59
N LEU A 94 -13.62 -20.89 -6.70
CA LEU A 94 -12.33 -21.57 -6.63
C LEU A 94 -12.44 -23.02 -6.14
N ASP A 95 -13.29 -23.27 -5.15
CA ASP A 95 -13.50 -24.59 -4.56
C ASP A 95 -14.97 -24.97 -4.66
N ARG A 96 -15.24 -26.15 -5.23
CA ARG A 96 -16.61 -26.71 -5.37
C ARG A 96 -17.23 -27.09 -4.03
N LYS A 97 -16.42 -27.42 -3.04
CA LYS A 97 -16.88 -27.89 -1.72
C LYS A 97 -17.12 -26.74 -0.75
N ARG A 98 -16.53 -25.57 -0.99
CA ARG A 98 -16.62 -24.40 -0.11
C ARG A 98 -17.50 -23.31 -0.72
N HIS A 99 -18.68 -23.14 -0.16
CA HIS A 99 -19.64 -22.12 -0.58
C HIS A 99 -19.53 -20.89 0.32
N TYR A 100 -19.04 -19.78 -0.24
CA TYR A 100 -18.93 -18.50 0.46
C TYR A 100 -20.09 -17.55 0.10
N LYS A 101 -20.39 -16.61 1.00
CA LYS A 101 -21.26 -15.47 0.67
C LYS A 101 -20.66 -14.67 -0.49
N LYS A 102 -21.48 -14.37 -1.50
CA LYS A 102 -21.07 -13.61 -2.68
C LYS A 102 -20.88 -12.15 -2.30
N MET A 103 -19.74 -11.58 -2.68
CA MET A 103 -19.42 -10.14 -2.47
C MET A 103 -20.13 -9.23 -3.49
N GLY A 104 -20.76 -9.80 -4.53
CA GLY A 104 -21.46 -9.03 -5.56
C GLY A 104 -20.56 -8.08 -6.35
N LYS A 105 -21.10 -6.94 -6.79
CA LYS A 105 -20.38 -5.89 -7.52
C LYS A 105 -19.63 -4.92 -6.60
N GLN A 106 -19.30 -5.31 -5.37
CA GLN A 106 -18.53 -4.45 -4.46
C GLN A 106 -17.17 -4.07 -5.07
N GLU A 107 -16.80 -2.82 -4.86
CA GLU A 107 -15.49 -2.28 -5.20
C GLU A 107 -14.42 -2.87 -4.28
N ASN A 108 -13.17 -2.81 -4.73
CA ASN A 108 -12.06 -3.25 -3.89
C ASN A 108 -11.92 -2.30 -2.69
N PRO A 109 -11.52 -2.81 -1.51
CA PRO A 109 -11.30 -1.95 -0.35
C PRO A 109 -10.21 -0.91 -0.65
N THR A 110 -10.44 0.34 -0.23
CA THR A 110 -9.49 1.44 -0.41
C THR A 110 -8.24 1.28 0.46
N TYR A 111 -8.44 0.83 1.70
CA TYR A 111 -7.36 0.61 2.68
C TYR A 111 -7.33 -0.87 3.02
N PHE A 112 -6.15 -1.49 2.90
CA PHE A 112 -5.93 -2.89 3.24
C PHE A 112 -4.44 -3.13 3.49
N GLN A 113 -4.13 -4.24 4.14
CA GLN A 113 -2.76 -4.72 4.32
C GLN A 113 -2.70 -6.19 3.92
N MET A 114 -1.55 -6.60 3.38
CA MET A 114 -1.25 -8.01 3.14
C MET A 114 -0.37 -8.52 4.27
N GLY A 115 -0.81 -9.59 4.92
CA GLY A 115 -0.10 -10.21 6.03
C GLY A 115 0.04 -11.71 5.81
N THR A 116 0.97 -12.31 6.53
CA THR A 116 1.16 -13.76 6.58
C THR A 116 0.72 -14.29 7.93
N ILE A 117 0.18 -15.51 7.95
CA ILE A 117 -0.27 -16.14 9.18
C ILE A 117 0.96 -16.66 9.94
N ILE A 118 1.12 -16.24 11.19
CA ILE A 118 2.11 -16.80 12.11
C ILE A 118 1.43 -17.97 12.84
N GLU A 119 1.87 -19.19 12.55
CA GLU A 119 1.31 -20.40 13.11
C GLU A 119 1.56 -20.48 14.63
N GLY A 120 0.58 -20.99 15.38
CA GLY A 120 0.71 -21.18 16.82
C GLY A 120 1.73 -22.28 17.17
N PRO A 121 2.31 -22.24 18.38
CA PRO A 121 3.33 -23.19 18.81
C PRO A 121 2.80 -24.62 19.03
N THR A 122 1.48 -24.86 18.99
CA THR A 122 0.86 -26.17 19.24
C THR A 122 0.49 -26.93 17.96
N GLU A 123 0.48 -26.29 16.80
CA GLU A 123 -0.05 -26.83 15.55
C GLU A 123 1.07 -27.23 14.58
N PHE A 124 1.88 -28.23 14.93
CA PHE A 124 3.07 -28.61 14.15
C PHE A 124 2.78 -29.43 12.89
N PHE A 125 1.80 -30.35 12.93
CA PHE A 125 1.63 -31.38 11.91
C PHE A 125 0.44 -31.17 10.97
N SER A 126 -0.53 -30.33 11.36
CA SER A 126 -1.82 -30.17 10.70
C SER A 126 -1.91 -28.86 9.90
N ALA A 127 -1.79 -27.73 10.59
CA ALA A 127 -2.07 -26.40 10.03
C ALA A 127 -0.82 -25.72 9.44
N ARG A 128 0.38 -26.22 9.77
CA ARG A 128 1.64 -25.61 9.38
C ARG A 128 2.05 -25.99 7.95
N LEU A 129 2.31 -24.98 7.13
CA LEU A 129 2.85 -25.17 5.78
C LEU A 129 4.37 -25.35 5.83
N THR A 130 4.89 -26.28 5.05
CA THR A 130 6.34 -26.45 4.88
C THR A 130 6.93 -25.26 4.11
N LYS A 131 8.26 -25.04 4.23
CA LYS A 131 8.95 -23.94 3.54
C LYS A 131 8.75 -23.96 2.01
N LYS A 132 8.53 -25.13 1.41
CA LYS A 132 8.32 -25.29 -0.04
C LYS A 132 6.92 -24.89 -0.47
N GLU A 133 5.93 -25.10 0.39
CA GLU A 133 4.53 -24.81 0.12
C GLU A 133 4.22 -23.32 0.32
N ARG A 134 4.91 -22.65 1.25
CA ARG A 134 4.79 -21.21 1.47
C ARG A 134 5.18 -20.43 0.21
N LYS A 135 4.25 -19.63 -0.33
CA LYS A 135 4.51 -18.73 -1.47
C LYS A 135 4.36 -17.27 -1.04
N GLN A 136 4.64 -16.36 -1.97
CA GLN A 136 4.56 -14.92 -1.74
C GLN A 136 3.14 -14.38 -1.92
N THR A 137 2.37 -14.94 -2.87
CA THR A 137 1.02 -14.48 -3.21
C THR A 137 0.00 -15.60 -3.10
N ILE A 138 -1.27 -15.23 -2.94
CA ILE A 138 -2.38 -16.19 -2.87
C ILE A 138 -2.55 -16.92 -4.22
N VAL A 139 -2.35 -16.20 -5.33
CA VAL A 139 -2.35 -16.78 -6.68
C VAL A 139 -1.30 -17.90 -6.79
N ASP A 140 -0.09 -17.67 -6.30
CA ASP A 140 1.01 -18.64 -6.42
C ASP A 140 0.74 -19.91 -5.59
N GLU A 141 0.11 -19.78 -4.43
CA GLU A 141 -0.31 -20.93 -3.63
C GLU A 141 -1.36 -21.76 -4.37
N LEU A 142 -2.35 -21.09 -4.98
CA LEU A 142 -3.39 -21.74 -5.77
C LEU A 142 -2.80 -22.46 -6.99
N LEU A 143 -1.83 -21.84 -7.66
CA LEU A 143 -1.11 -22.43 -8.78
C LEU A 143 -0.08 -23.48 -8.34
N ALA A 144 0.26 -23.61 -7.06
CA ALA A 144 1.13 -24.70 -6.62
C ALA A 144 0.37 -26.03 -6.52
N SER A 145 -0.93 -26.00 -6.26
CA SER A 145 -1.77 -27.19 -6.11
C SER A 145 -2.10 -27.87 -7.44
N GLU A 146 -1.67 -29.12 -7.58
CA GLU A 146 -1.90 -29.91 -8.79
C GLU A 146 -3.38 -30.32 -8.94
N GLU A 147 -4.06 -30.66 -7.84
CA GLU A 147 -5.48 -31.02 -7.86
C GLU A 147 -6.34 -29.87 -8.39
N GLN A 148 -6.07 -28.64 -7.92
CA GLN A 148 -6.78 -27.44 -8.34
C GLN A 148 -6.52 -27.13 -9.82
N LYS A 149 -5.27 -27.25 -10.28
CA LYS A 149 -4.91 -27.08 -11.71
C LYS A 149 -5.69 -28.01 -12.62
N GLN A 150 -5.74 -29.30 -12.29
CA GLN A 150 -6.45 -30.29 -13.11
C GLN A 150 -7.95 -29.97 -13.19
N TYR A 151 -8.54 -29.59 -12.05
CA TYR A 151 -9.93 -29.17 -12.01
C TYR A 151 -10.20 -27.91 -12.87
N TYR A 152 -9.38 -26.87 -12.72
CA TYR A 152 -9.53 -25.63 -13.47
C TYR A 152 -9.36 -25.85 -14.96
N LYS A 153 -8.36 -26.64 -15.37
CA LYS A 153 -8.15 -27.01 -16.78
C LYS A 153 -9.39 -27.72 -17.34
N ARG A 154 -9.86 -28.77 -16.68
CA ARG A 154 -11.04 -29.53 -17.11
C ARG A 154 -12.28 -28.64 -17.24
N LYS A 155 -12.55 -27.78 -16.25
CA LYS A 155 -13.70 -26.86 -16.29
C LYS A 155 -13.56 -25.78 -17.34
N HIS A 156 -12.36 -25.25 -17.53
CA HIS A 156 -12.06 -24.29 -18.58
C HIS A 156 -12.31 -24.88 -19.97
N ASP A 157 -11.87 -26.11 -20.21
CA ASP A 157 -12.06 -26.79 -21.49
C ASP A 157 -13.54 -27.08 -21.75
N GLU A 158 -14.29 -27.49 -20.73
CA GLU A 158 -15.75 -27.68 -20.82
C GLU A 158 -16.49 -26.38 -21.15
N VAL A 159 -16.16 -25.28 -20.46
CA VAL A 159 -16.76 -23.96 -20.72
C VAL A 159 -16.37 -23.46 -22.11
N SER A 160 -15.11 -23.64 -22.50
CA SER A 160 -14.61 -23.25 -23.81
C SER A 160 -15.27 -24.05 -24.93
N ALA A 161 -15.47 -25.36 -24.76
CA ALA A 161 -16.18 -26.20 -25.72
C ALA A 161 -17.64 -25.77 -25.85
N LYS A 162 -18.31 -25.52 -24.72
CA LYS A 162 -19.70 -25.04 -24.70
C LYS A 162 -19.86 -23.67 -25.35
N ALA A 163 -18.93 -22.75 -25.09
CA ALA A 163 -18.96 -21.39 -25.65
C ALA A 163 -18.65 -21.38 -27.15
N ASN A 164 -17.79 -22.28 -27.64
CA ASN A 164 -17.43 -22.37 -29.05
C ASN A 164 -18.42 -23.19 -29.89
N ASN A 165 -19.30 -23.96 -29.25
CA ASN A 165 -20.31 -24.77 -29.91
C ASN A 165 -21.29 -23.90 -30.72
N GLY A 166 -21.54 -24.26 -31.97
CA GLY A 166 -22.41 -23.51 -32.88
C GLY A 166 -21.78 -22.21 -33.40
N GLY A 167 -20.49 -21.99 -33.13
CA GLY A 167 -19.77 -20.82 -33.60
C GLY A 167 -19.35 -20.91 -35.06
N LYS A 168 -18.56 -19.92 -35.49
CA LYS A 168 -18.05 -19.81 -36.87
C LYS A 168 -17.29 -21.06 -37.33
N ARG A 169 -16.62 -21.75 -36.42
CA ARG A 169 -15.85 -22.99 -36.73
C ARG A 169 -16.77 -24.10 -37.20
N ASP A 170 -17.90 -24.31 -36.51
CA ASP A 170 -18.86 -25.35 -36.87
C ASP A 170 -19.59 -25.01 -38.16
N TYR A 171 -19.94 -23.73 -38.35
CA TYR A 171 -20.47 -23.24 -39.64
C TYR A 171 -19.50 -23.46 -40.80
N LYS A 172 -18.20 -23.20 -40.61
CA LYS A 172 -17.17 -23.43 -41.64
C LYS A 172 -17.03 -24.92 -41.97
N LYS A 173 -17.04 -25.81 -40.97
CA LYS A 173 -17.02 -27.27 -41.18
C LYS A 173 -18.23 -27.72 -42.00
N LEU A 174 -19.41 -27.21 -41.66
CA LEU A 174 -20.65 -27.54 -42.36
C LEU A 174 -20.64 -27.06 -43.81
N LYS A 175 -20.12 -25.85 -44.08
CA LYS A 175 -19.88 -25.38 -45.46
C LYS A 175 -18.86 -26.23 -46.22
N ALA A 176 -17.76 -26.63 -45.59
CA ALA A 176 -16.76 -27.49 -46.21
C ALA A 176 -17.35 -28.85 -46.58
N HIS A 177 -18.14 -29.46 -45.70
CA HIS A 177 -18.85 -30.70 -45.98
C HIS A 177 -19.83 -30.55 -47.16
N ARG A 178 -20.60 -29.45 -47.21
CA ARG A 178 -21.49 -29.17 -48.34
C ARG A 178 -20.74 -29.01 -49.67
N LYS A 179 -19.58 -28.35 -49.65
CA LYS A 179 -18.74 -28.17 -50.84
C LYS A 179 -18.09 -29.49 -51.30
N SER A 180 -17.80 -30.41 -50.38
CA SER A 180 -17.23 -31.73 -50.68
C SER A 180 -18.24 -32.72 -51.27
N MET A 181 -19.55 -32.46 -51.12
CA MET A 181 -20.62 -33.32 -51.65
C MET A 181 -21.02 -32.99 -53.09
N TYR A 182 -20.53 -31.88 -53.64
CA TYR A 182 -20.66 -31.50 -55.05
C TYR A 182 -19.31 -31.63 -55.73
#